data_AF-A0AAW0RQX9-F1
#
_entry.id   AF-A0AAW0RQX9-F1
#
_cell.length_a   1.000
_cell.length_b   1.000
_cell.length_c   1.000
_cell.angle_alpha   90.00
_cell.angle_beta   90.00
_cell.angle_gamma   90.00
#
_symmetry.space_group_name_H-M   'P 1'
#
loop_
_entity.id
_entity.type
_entity.pdbx_description
1 polymer ?
#
loop_
_entity_poly.entity_id
_entity_poly.type
_entity_poly.pdbx_seq_one_letter_code
_entity_poly.pdbx_strand_id
1 'polypeptide(L)'
;MKWDTGLQAVLASLLFAATALSEHTSNWAVLVCTSRFWFNYRHLANVLSIYRTVKRLGIPDSQIILMLPDDMACNPRNAFPGTVYSNSDRAVDLYGDNIEVDYRGYEVTVENFIRLLTDRVGEEMPRSKRLLTDERSNILVYMTGHGGNEFLKFQDAEEIGAFDLAHAFEQMWEKKRYNEILFMIDTCQANTMYSRLYSPNIIATGSSELDESSYSHHADNDVGVAVIDRYTYYNLEFLESQVRDMNSQKTVGELFDSYDFDKIHSNAGVRYDLFPEGAAGARSRLITDFFGNIQKVEVDRAQDQVLEEDLVGLSKTIALLRAKEAEQLAARRANDSAASAPAGSVPTNDVAGIARKVQGATALTTENWFTRKAVGATALVGCVALWGLGAILEK
;
A
#
# COMPACT_ATOMS: atom_id res chain seq x y z
N MET A 1 54.10 28.06 -18.36
CA MET A 1 52.65 28.18 -18.61
C MET A 1 51.94 27.83 -17.31
N LYS A 2 51.37 28.84 -16.64
CA LYS A 2 50.52 28.63 -15.46
C LYS A 2 49.15 28.20 -16.00
N TRP A 3 48.68 27.03 -15.56
CA TRP A 3 47.38 26.52 -15.94
C TRP A 3 46.34 27.20 -15.03
N ASP A 4 45.35 27.85 -15.64
CA ASP A 4 44.29 28.57 -14.94
C ASP A 4 43.41 27.61 -14.14
N THR A 5 43.47 27.73 -12.82
CA THR A 5 42.72 26.95 -11.83
C THR A 5 41.20 27.15 -11.92
N GLY A 6 40.74 28.19 -12.63
CA GLY A 6 39.31 28.47 -12.83
C GLY A 6 38.62 27.53 -13.81
N LEU A 7 39.34 27.01 -14.81
CA LEU A 7 38.73 26.16 -15.85
C LEU A 7 38.44 24.75 -15.32
N GLN A 8 39.26 24.26 -14.39
CA GLN A 8 39.07 22.95 -13.75
C GLN A 8 37.87 22.94 -12.79
N ALA A 9 37.58 24.06 -12.11
CA ALA A 9 36.42 24.16 -11.24
C ALA A 9 35.09 24.17 -12.02
N VAL A 10 35.05 24.82 -13.19
CA VAL A 10 33.85 24.86 -14.05
C VAL A 10 33.63 23.52 -14.75
N LEU A 11 34.70 22.85 -15.21
CA LEU A 11 34.62 21.49 -15.76
C LEU A 11 34.22 20.46 -14.71
N ALA A 12 34.71 20.56 -13.46
CA ALA A 12 34.29 19.70 -12.36
C ALA A 12 32.80 19.93 -12.01
N SER A 13 32.33 21.17 -12.01
CA SER A 13 30.92 21.49 -11.76
C SER A 13 29.98 21.00 -12.87
N LEU A 14 30.44 20.98 -14.12
CA LEU A 14 29.68 20.42 -15.25
C LEU A 14 29.74 18.88 -15.32
N LEU A 15 30.79 18.26 -14.79
CA LEU A 15 30.90 16.79 -14.65
C LEU A 15 30.12 16.25 -13.44
N PHE A 16 29.89 17.07 -12.40
CA PHE A 16 29.01 16.72 -11.29
C PHE A 16 27.51 16.88 -11.61
N ALA A 17 27.15 17.57 -12.70
CA ALA A 17 25.77 17.73 -13.14
C ALA A 17 25.22 16.51 -13.93
N ALA A 18 26.05 15.50 -14.22
CA ALA A 18 25.70 14.36 -15.07
C ALA A 18 25.53 13.02 -14.32
N THR A 19 25.38 13.06 -13.00
CA THR A 19 24.90 11.91 -12.20
C THR A 19 23.70 12.35 -11.38
N ALA A 20 22.67 12.86 -12.06
CA ALA A 20 21.34 12.76 -11.49
C ALA A 20 21.02 11.26 -11.45
N LEU A 21 21.27 10.62 -10.31
CA LEU A 21 20.46 9.48 -9.91
C LEU A 21 19.02 9.93 -10.15
N SER A 22 18.28 9.20 -10.99
CA SER A 22 16.87 9.47 -11.25
C SER A 22 16.13 9.23 -9.94
N GLU A 23 16.08 10.27 -9.10
CA GLU A 23 15.35 10.26 -7.84
C GLU A 23 13.92 10.67 -8.21
N HIS A 24 13.13 9.67 -8.58
CA HIS A 24 11.71 9.83 -8.85
C HIS A 24 11.00 10.27 -7.56
N THR A 25 9.93 11.05 -7.70
CA THR A 25 9.27 11.72 -6.56
C THR A 25 7.95 11.09 -6.13
N SER A 26 7.42 10.16 -6.92
CA SER A 26 6.23 9.39 -6.55
C SER A 26 6.15 8.07 -7.32
N ASN A 27 5.52 7.09 -6.69
CA ASN A 27 5.18 5.81 -7.31
C ASN A 27 3.67 5.69 -7.44
N TRP A 28 3.22 5.22 -8.59
CA TRP A 28 1.82 4.98 -8.90
C TRP A 28 1.62 3.54 -9.36
N ALA A 29 0.44 2.99 -9.11
CA ALA A 29 0.05 1.68 -9.60
C ALA A 29 -1.25 1.77 -10.42
N VAL A 30 -1.29 1.13 -11.57
CA VAL A 30 -2.50 0.95 -12.39
C VAL A 30 -2.72 -0.55 -12.51
N LEU A 31 -3.73 -1.06 -11.81
CA LEU A 31 -3.99 -2.48 -11.64
C LEU A 31 -5.32 -2.84 -12.31
N VAL A 32 -5.27 -3.65 -13.36
CA VAL A 32 -6.40 -3.87 -14.26
C VAL A 32 -6.72 -5.36 -14.37
N CYS A 33 -7.90 -5.74 -13.89
CA CYS A 33 -8.51 -7.02 -14.25
C CYS A 33 -9.35 -6.78 -15.49
N THR A 34 -9.17 -7.57 -16.55
CA THR A 34 -9.94 -7.36 -17.78
C THR A 34 -11.03 -8.40 -18.00
N SER A 35 -11.12 -9.41 -17.13
CA SER A 35 -12.06 -10.53 -17.29
C SER A 35 -13.20 -10.48 -16.28
N ARG A 36 -14.41 -10.78 -16.76
CA ARG A 36 -15.63 -10.88 -15.94
C ARG A 36 -16.09 -12.34 -15.80
N PHE A 37 -17.14 -12.56 -15.02
CA PHE A 37 -17.76 -13.86 -14.72
C PHE A 37 -16.98 -14.75 -13.74
N TRP A 38 -17.73 -15.58 -13.02
CA TRP A 38 -17.24 -16.41 -11.92
C TRP A 38 -16.07 -17.34 -12.30
N PHE A 39 -16.09 -17.92 -13.50
CA PHE A 39 -15.01 -18.81 -13.95
C PHE A 39 -13.66 -18.11 -14.15
N ASN A 40 -13.64 -16.77 -14.14
CA ASN A 40 -12.44 -15.93 -14.21
C ASN A 40 -12.06 -15.33 -12.86
N TYR A 41 -12.58 -15.87 -11.75
CA TYR A 41 -12.28 -15.43 -10.39
C TYR A 41 -10.78 -15.13 -10.16
N ARG A 42 -9.89 -16.00 -10.64
CA ARG A 42 -8.43 -15.84 -10.52
C ARG A 42 -7.88 -14.51 -11.03
N HIS A 43 -8.42 -13.94 -12.12
CA HIS A 43 -7.90 -12.67 -12.66
C HIS A 43 -8.17 -11.51 -11.70
N LEU A 44 -9.33 -11.52 -11.02
CA LEU A 44 -9.62 -10.55 -9.97
C LEU A 44 -8.74 -10.80 -8.74
N ALA A 45 -8.60 -12.05 -8.30
CA ALA A 45 -7.74 -12.41 -7.17
C ALA A 45 -6.25 -12.05 -7.39
N ASN A 46 -5.74 -12.22 -8.61
CA ASN A 46 -4.42 -11.78 -9.04
C ASN A 46 -4.21 -10.28 -8.79
N VAL A 47 -5.12 -9.46 -9.32
CA VAL A 47 -5.09 -8.00 -9.16
C VAL A 47 -5.17 -7.58 -7.71
N LEU A 48 -6.08 -8.19 -6.93
CA LEU A 48 -6.20 -7.89 -5.50
C LEU A 48 -4.94 -8.28 -4.72
N SER A 49 -4.26 -9.36 -5.10
CA SER A 49 -3.02 -9.78 -4.47
C SER A 49 -1.88 -8.79 -4.74
N ILE A 50 -1.77 -8.28 -5.97
CA ILE A 50 -0.82 -7.21 -6.31
C ILE A 50 -1.18 -5.91 -5.59
N TYR A 51 -2.46 -5.53 -5.56
CA TYR A 51 -2.96 -4.36 -4.82
C TYR A 51 -2.52 -4.41 -3.36
N ARG A 52 -2.69 -5.55 -2.69
CA ARG A 52 -2.24 -5.73 -1.30
C ARG A 52 -0.74 -5.62 -1.13
N THR A 53 0.04 -6.12 -2.08
CA THR A 53 1.50 -5.99 -2.06
C THR A 53 1.92 -4.52 -2.15
N VAL A 54 1.32 -3.78 -3.08
CA VAL A 54 1.53 -2.34 -3.26
C VAL A 54 1.14 -1.55 -2.00
N LYS A 55 -0.01 -1.88 -1.40
CA LYS A 55 -0.49 -1.29 -0.14
C LYS A 55 0.42 -1.62 1.05
N ARG A 56 0.89 -2.86 1.15
CA ARG A 56 1.83 -3.31 2.20
C ARG A 56 3.14 -2.54 2.11
N LEU A 57 3.60 -2.26 0.89
CA LEU A 57 4.76 -1.43 0.61
C LEU A 57 4.43 0.08 0.60
N GLY A 58 3.25 0.45 1.10
CA GLY A 58 2.92 1.79 1.56
C GLY A 58 2.35 2.75 0.52
N ILE A 59 2.18 2.37 -0.76
CA ILE A 59 1.58 3.26 -1.75
C ILE A 59 0.12 3.54 -1.30
N PRO A 60 -0.30 4.81 -1.15
CA PRO A 60 -1.65 5.15 -0.72
C PRO A 60 -2.67 4.94 -1.84
N ASP A 61 -3.95 4.74 -1.49
CA ASP A 61 -5.02 4.53 -2.51
C ASP A 61 -5.14 5.67 -3.49
N SER A 62 -4.84 6.91 -3.05
CA SER A 62 -4.79 8.08 -3.93
C SER A 62 -3.76 7.99 -5.07
N GLN A 63 -2.87 6.99 -5.03
CA GLN A 63 -1.85 6.70 -6.05
C GLN A 63 -2.01 5.30 -6.68
N ILE A 64 -3.12 4.61 -6.40
CA ILE A 64 -3.44 3.31 -6.98
C ILE A 64 -4.73 3.47 -7.76
N ILE A 65 -4.70 3.17 -9.05
CA ILE A 65 -5.91 3.04 -9.88
C ILE A 65 -6.26 1.56 -9.98
N LEU A 66 -7.40 1.18 -9.43
CA LEU A 66 -7.88 -0.19 -9.43
C LEU A 66 -9.12 -0.35 -10.32
N MET A 67 -9.02 -1.22 -11.33
CA MET A 67 -10.10 -1.51 -12.27
C MET A 67 -10.56 -2.97 -12.14
N LEU A 68 -11.79 -3.18 -11.64
CA LEU A 68 -12.41 -4.50 -11.46
C LEU A 68 -13.72 -4.61 -12.25
N PRO A 69 -13.81 -5.47 -13.27
CA PRO A 69 -14.95 -5.55 -14.19
C PRO A 69 -16.12 -6.37 -13.60
N ASP A 70 -15.92 -7.01 -12.45
CA ASP A 70 -16.91 -7.81 -11.75
C ASP A 70 -16.59 -7.82 -10.25
N ASP A 71 -17.57 -8.14 -9.41
CA ASP A 71 -17.40 -8.24 -7.96
C ASP A 71 -17.57 -9.70 -7.52
N MET A 72 -16.45 -10.40 -7.34
CA MET A 72 -16.47 -11.80 -6.89
C MET A 72 -16.85 -11.93 -5.42
N ALA A 73 -16.60 -10.91 -4.59
CA ALA A 73 -16.96 -10.91 -3.18
C ALA A 73 -18.48 -10.95 -3.00
N CYS A 74 -19.21 -10.21 -3.84
CA CYS A 74 -20.67 -10.14 -3.84
C CYS A 74 -21.37 -11.12 -4.79
N ASN A 75 -20.62 -12.02 -5.45
CA ASN A 75 -21.21 -12.94 -6.42
C ASN A 75 -22.08 -14.02 -5.72
N PRO A 76 -23.29 -14.33 -6.18
CA PRO A 76 -24.13 -15.37 -5.59
C PRO A 76 -23.53 -16.78 -5.59
N ARG A 77 -22.51 -17.04 -6.41
CA ARG A 77 -21.76 -18.31 -6.44
C ARG A 77 -20.66 -18.37 -5.37
N ASN A 78 -20.32 -17.24 -4.75
CA ASN A 78 -19.28 -17.21 -3.73
C ASN A 78 -19.78 -17.87 -2.45
N ALA A 79 -19.16 -18.98 -2.09
CA ALA A 79 -19.43 -19.69 -0.83
C ALA A 79 -19.04 -18.86 0.41
N PHE A 80 -18.21 -17.82 0.24
CA PHE A 80 -17.71 -16.94 1.29
C PHE A 80 -18.07 -15.47 0.99
N PRO A 81 -19.32 -15.04 1.25
CA PRO A 81 -19.79 -13.71 0.91
C PRO A 81 -18.92 -12.60 1.50
N GLY A 82 -18.62 -11.59 0.69
CA GLY A 82 -17.83 -10.43 1.10
C GLY A 82 -16.32 -10.65 1.13
N THR A 83 -15.83 -11.84 0.72
CA THR A 83 -14.40 -12.17 0.77
C THR A 83 -13.90 -12.74 -0.56
N VAL A 84 -12.59 -12.60 -0.80
CA VAL A 84 -11.89 -13.17 -1.96
C VAL A 84 -10.56 -13.76 -1.49
N TYR A 85 -10.28 -15.02 -1.81
CA TYR A 85 -9.04 -15.73 -1.50
C TYR A 85 -8.28 -16.15 -2.76
N SER A 86 -6.95 -16.15 -2.73
CA SER A 86 -6.07 -16.67 -3.81
C SER A 86 -5.45 -18.04 -3.49
N ASN A 87 -5.80 -18.62 -2.36
CA ASN A 87 -5.30 -19.91 -1.87
C ASN A 87 -6.41 -20.67 -1.11
N SER A 88 -6.27 -21.99 -1.04
CA SER A 88 -7.28 -22.87 -0.43
C SER A 88 -7.23 -22.92 1.09
N ASP A 89 -6.11 -22.55 1.70
CA ASP A 89 -6.00 -22.37 3.16
C ASP A 89 -6.68 -21.06 3.62
N ARG A 90 -7.03 -20.17 2.67
CA ARG A 90 -7.79 -18.94 2.89
C ARG A 90 -7.17 -18.06 3.98
N ALA A 91 -5.84 -18.05 4.03
CA ALA A 91 -5.09 -17.37 5.08
C ALA A 91 -5.30 -15.85 5.05
N VAL A 92 -5.58 -15.28 3.88
CA VAL A 92 -5.70 -13.83 3.68
C VAL A 92 -6.91 -13.52 2.81
N ASP A 93 -7.88 -12.79 3.35
CA ASP A 93 -8.95 -12.17 2.55
C ASP A 93 -8.37 -10.99 1.76
N LEU A 94 -8.41 -11.11 0.44
CA LEU A 94 -7.88 -10.17 -0.51
C LEU A 94 -8.76 -8.93 -0.66
N TYR A 95 -10.07 -9.07 -0.49
CA TYR A 95 -11.02 -7.96 -0.62
C TYR A 95 -10.91 -7.04 0.61
N GLY A 96 -11.04 -7.61 1.81
CA GLY A 96 -10.86 -6.88 3.07
C GLY A 96 -11.80 -5.69 3.23
N ASP A 97 -11.56 -4.88 4.28
CA ASP A 97 -12.46 -3.77 4.63
C ASP A 97 -12.13 -2.45 3.92
N ASN A 98 -10.91 -2.30 3.40
CA ASN A 98 -10.34 -1.00 2.97
C ASN A 98 -9.92 -0.99 1.49
N ILE A 99 -10.60 -1.75 0.63
CA ILE A 99 -10.33 -1.73 -0.80
C ILE A 99 -11.02 -0.53 -1.47
N GLU A 100 -10.24 0.25 -2.21
CA GLU A 100 -10.75 1.33 -3.05
C GLU A 100 -10.73 0.90 -4.52
N VAL A 101 -11.90 0.56 -5.06
CA VAL A 101 -12.07 0.24 -6.49
C VAL A 101 -12.51 1.48 -7.24
N ASP A 102 -11.68 1.98 -8.15
CA ASP A 102 -11.94 3.19 -8.92
C ASP A 102 -12.89 2.95 -10.09
N TYR A 103 -12.58 1.98 -10.95
CA TYR A 103 -13.44 1.62 -12.08
C TYR A 103 -14.10 0.28 -11.80
N ARG A 104 -15.43 0.27 -11.75
CA ARG A 104 -16.23 -0.90 -11.37
C ARG A 104 -17.11 -1.37 -12.51
N GLY A 105 -17.20 -2.68 -12.69
CA GLY A 105 -18.19 -3.27 -13.59
C GLY A 105 -18.04 -2.73 -15.02
N TYR A 106 -19.12 -2.15 -15.55
CA TYR A 106 -19.19 -1.58 -16.90
C TYR A 106 -18.26 -0.38 -17.13
N GLU A 107 -17.65 0.20 -16.10
CA GLU A 107 -16.66 1.27 -16.29
C GLU A 107 -15.29 0.74 -16.73
N VAL A 108 -15.04 -0.57 -16.62
CA VAL A 108 -13.77 -1.19 -17.04
C VAL A 108 -13.78 -1.46 -18.54
N THR A 109 -13.60 -0.42 -19.35
CA THR A 109 -13.57 -0.49 -20.82
C THR A 109 -12.20 -0.13 -21.35
N VAL A 110 -11.92 -0.53 -22.60
CA VAL A 110 -10.68 -0.13 -23.30
C VAL A 110 -10.60 1.40 -23.38
N GLU A 111 -11.72 2.04 -23.69
CA GLU A 111 -11.81 3.50 -23.79
C GLU A 111 -11.42 4.20 -22.47
N ASN A 112 -11.99 3.78 -21.34
CA ASN A 112 -11.69 4.41 -20.06
C ASN A 112 -10.24 4.21 -19.65
N PHE A 113 -9.69 3.02 -19.91
CA PHE A 113 -8.28 2.73 -19.65
C PHE A 113 -7.34 3.62 -20.49
N ILE A 114 -7.58 3.74 -21.80
CA ILE A 114 -6.78 4.62 -22.67
C ILE A 114 -6.94 6.09 -22.27
N ARG A 115 -8.15 6.54 -21.93
CA ARG A 115 -8.39 7.91 -21.47
C ARG A 115 -7.66 8.22 -20.16
N LEU A 116 -7.63 7.27 -19.23
CA LEU A 116 -6.87 7.37 -17.98
C LEU A 116 -5.38 7.58 -18.27
N LEU A 117 -4.78 6.69 -19.05
CA LEU A 117 -3.35 6.75 -19.41
C LEU A 117 -3.00 8.05 -20.15
N THR A 118 -3.88 8.55 -21.02
CA THR A 118 -3.58 9.70 -21.90
C THR A 118 -4.05 11.06 -21.38
N ASP A 119 -4.60 11.12 -20.17
CA ASP A 119 -5.18 12.32 -19.54
C ASP A 119 -6.37 12.91 -20.30
N ARG A 120 -7.23 12.04 -20.81
CA ARG A 120 -8.42 12.42 -21.59
C ARG A 120 -9.72 12.09 -20.86
N VAL A 121 -9.66 12.02 -19.53
CA VAL A 121 -10.85 11.90 -18.66
C VAL A 121 -11.48 13.27 -18.45
N GLY A 122 -12.80 13.38 -18.61
CA GLY A 122 -13.54 14.64 -18.55
C GLY A 122 -13.42 15.32 -17.18
N GLU A 123 -13.51 16.65 -17.12
CA GLU A 123 -13.31 17.46 -15.90
C GLU A 123 -14.24 17.07 -14.73
N GLU A 124 -15.41 16.54 -15.04
CA GLU A 124 -16.41 16.03 -14.09
C GLU A 124 -15.96 14.79 -13.30
N MET A 125 -14.96 14.07 -13.80
CA MET A 125 -14.51 12.83 -13.18
C MET A 125 -13.73 13.10 -11.89
N PRO A 126 -14.02 12.34 -10.80
CA PRO A 126 -13.39 12.53 -9.50
C PRO A 126 -11.89 12.28 -9.57
N ARG A 127 -11.16 12.83 -8.60
CA ARG A 127 -9.70 12.69 -8.51
C ARG A 127 -9.23 11.23 -8.51
N SER A 128 -9.96 10.34 -7.85
CA SER A 128 -9.62 8.90 -7.76
C SER A 128 -9.62 8.19 -9.13
N LYS A 129 -10.32 8.75 -10.13
CA LYS A 129 -10.35 8.25 -11.51
C LYS A 129 -9.34 8.96 -12.42
N ARG A 130 -8.26 9.51 -11.86
CA ARG A 130 -7.23 10.24 -12.60
C ARG A 130 -5.85 9.74 -12.22
N LEU A 131 -5.03 9.47 -13.23
CA LEU A 131 -3.62 9.14 -13.06
C LEU A 131 -2.79 10.43 -12.97
N LEU A 132 -2.64 11.02 -11.79
CA LEU A 132 -2.00 12.34 -11.63
C LEU A 132 -0.45 12.25 -11.56
N THR A 133 0.13 11.62 -12.57
CA THR A 133 1.58 11.41 -12.72
C THR A 133 2.27 12.51 -13.53
N ASP A 134 3.58 12.62 -13.36
CA ASP A 134 4.47 13.59 -14.02
C ASP A 134 5.80 12.94 -14.46
N GLU A 135 6.74 13.74 -14.97
CA GLU A 135 8.06 13.30 -15.46
C GLU A 135 8.98 12.72 -14.38
N ARG A 136 8.57 12.76 -13.11
CA ARG A 136 9.28 12.16 -11.97
C ARG A 136 8.46 11.05 -11.30
N SER A 137 7.45 10.53 -11.99
CA SER A 137 6.59 9.47 -11.45
C SER A 137 6.97 8.12 -12.04
N ASN A 138 7.28 7.14 -11.20
CA ASN A 138 7.38 5.75 -11.65
C ASN A 138 6.01 5.09 -11.59
N ILE A 139 5.69 4.26 -12.57
CA ILE A 139 4.36 3.64 -12.69
C ILE A 139 4.49 2.13 -12.84
N LEU A 140 3.87 1.39 -11.92
CA LEU A 140 3.55 -0.03 -12.10
C LEU A 140 2.24 -0.15 -12.88
N VAL A 141 2.28 -0.75 -14.06
CA VAL A 141 1.07 -1.11 -14.80
C VAL A 141 0.96 -2.63 -14.80
N TYR A 142 0.00 -3.18 -14.06
CA TYR A 142 -0.25 -4.61 -14.01
C TYR A 142 -1.60 -4.94 -14.62
N MET A 143 -1.61 -5.83 -15.62
CA MET A 143 -2.81 -6.26 -16.32
C MET A 143 -2.93 -7.78 -16.31
N THR A 144 -4.14 -8.31 -16.11
CA THR A 144 -4.38 -9.75 -16.20
C THR A 144 -5.75 -10.05 -16.79
N GLY A 145 -5.81 -11.11 -17.58
CA GLY A 145 -7.03 -11.54 -18.25
C GLY A 145 -6.79 -12.58 -19.33
N HIS A 146 -7.74 -12.66 -20.26
CA HIS A 146 -7.62 -13.50 -21.45
C HIS A 146 -7.14 -12.69 -22.63
N GLY A 147 -6.26 -13.26 -23.43
CA GLY A 147 -5.66 -12.59 -24.58
C GLY A 147 -5.04 -13.60 -25.55
N GLY A 148 -4.25 -13.08 -26.46
CA GLY A 148 -3.53 -13.86 -27.46
C GLY A 148 -2.53 -12.98 -28.19
N ASN A 149 -2.21 -13.35 -29.43
CA ASN A 149 -1.20 -12.64 -30.22
C ASN A 149 -1.56 -11.16 -30.41
N GLU A 150 -0.84 -10.27 -29.71
CA GLU A 150 -0.97 -8.81 -29.75
C GLU A 150 -2.34 -8.26 -29.29
N PHE A 151 -3.13 -9.01 -28.52
CA PHE A 151 -4.37 -8.50 -27.93
C PHE A 151 -4.68 -9.03 -26.51
N LEU A 152 -5.42 -8.22 -25.73
CA LEU A 152 -6.00 -8.58 -24.45
C LEU A 152 -7.50 -8.25 -24.44
N LYS A 153 -8.35 -9.21 -24.08
CA LYS A 153 -9.81 -9.02 -24.01
C LYS A 153 -10.21 -8.22 -22.79
N PHE A 154 -11.16 -7.31 -22.98
CA PHE A 154 -11.86 -6.56 -21.95
C PHE A 154 -13.32 -7.02 -21.90
N GLN A 155 -13.74 -7.47 -20.72
CA GLN A 155 -15.10 -7.91 -20.40
C GLN A 155 -15.70 -8.96 -21.34
N ASP A 156 -14.88 -9.73 -22.05
CA ASP A 156 -15.32 -10.68 -23.09
C ASP A 156 -16.12 -10.03 -24.24
N ALA A 157 -15.95 -8.73 -24.45
CA ALA A 157 -16.69 -7.95 -25.45
C ALA A 157 -15.79 -7.07 -26.34
N GLU A 158 -14.74 -6.49 -25.76
CA GLU A 158 -13.78 -5.62 -26.45
C GLU A 158 -12.37 -6.21 -26.35
N GLU A 159 -11.45 -5.69 -27.14
CA GLU A 159 -10.04 -6.07 -27.12
C GLU A 159 -9.17 -4.81 -27.19
N ILE A 160 -8.09 -4.77 -26.41
CA ILE A 160 -7.02 -3.79 -26.54
C ILE A 160 -5.84 -4.44 -27.25
N GLY A 161 -5.29 -3.79 -28.26
CA GLY A 161 -4.13 -4.27 -29.00
C GLY A 161 -2.79 -3.82 -28.42
N ALA A 162 -1.71 -4.51 -28.79
CA ALA A 162 -0.33 -4.10 -28.48
C ALA A 162 0.00 -2.69 -29.01
N PHE A 163 -0.56 -2.33 -30.18
CA PHE A 163 -0.41 -1.00 -30.76
C PHE A 163 -1.15 0.09 -29.96
N ASP A 164 -2.32 -0.20 -29.40
CA ASP A 164 -3.07 0.76 -28.59
C ASP A 164 -2.29 1.11 -27.31
N LEU A 165 -1.70 0.10 -26.67
CA LEU A 165 -0.79 0.29 -25.53
C LEU A 165 0.45 1.10 -25.91
N ALA A 166 1.09 0.78 -27.04
CA ALA A 166 2.26 1.51 -27.53
C ALA A 166 1.95 2.99 -27.75
N HIS A 167 0.84 3.30 -28.42
CA HIS A 167 0.43 4.68 -28.66
C HIS A 167 -0.01 5.40 -27.39
N ALA A 168 -0.58 4.69 -26.40
CA ALA A 168 -0.95 5.28 -25.11
C ALA A 168 0.29 5.65 -24.30
N PHE A 169 1.27 4.74 -24.17
CA PHE A 169 2.53 5.01 -23.49
C PHE A 169 3.35 6.09 -24.21
N GLU A 170 3.32 6.15 -25.54
CA GLU A 170 3.96 7.26 -26.27
C GLU A 170 3.33 8.60 -25.94
N GLN A 171 2.00 8.68 -25.91
CA GLN A 171 1.34 9.93 -25.51
C GLN A 171 1.65 10.30 -24.05
N MET A 172 1.83 9.33 -23.16
CA MET A 172 2.30 9.61 -21.81
C MET A 172 3.71 10.18 -21.80
N TRP A 173 4.60 9.63 -22.64
CA TRP A 173 5.98 10.08 -22.78
C TRP A 173 6.06 11.52 -23.34
N GLU A 174 5.38 11.79 -24.45
CA GLU A 174 5.32 13.12 -25.07
C GLU A 174 4.75 14.18 -24.11
N LYS A 175 3.77 13.79 -23.28
CA LYS A 175 3.17 14.64 -22.25
C LYS A 175 3.92 14.65 -20.93
N LYS A 176 5.10 14.02 -20.84
CA LYS A 176 5.94 14.02 -19.63
C LYS A 176 5.18 13.51 -18.39
N ARG A 177 4.47 12.38 -18.54
CA ARG A 177 3.62 11.79 -17.50
C ARG A 177 4.22 10.58 -16.79
N TYR A 178 5.45 10.22 -17.10
CA TYR A 178 6.18 9.22 -16.34
C TYR A 178 7.68 9.47 -16.43
N ASN A 179 8.40 8.97 -15.42
CA ASN A 179 9.84 8.80 -15.41
C ASN A 179 10.22 7.42 -15.95
N GLU A 180 9.69 6.37 -15.30
CA GLU A 180 9.88 4.96 -15.68
C GLU A 180 8.56 4.17 -15.53
N ILE A 181 8.31 3.21 -16.42
CA ILE A 181 7.17 2.29 -16.33
C ILE A 181 7.68 0.86 -16.16
N LEU A 182 7.12 0.14 -15.19
CA LEU A 182 7.17 -1.32 -15.12
C LEU A 182 5.82 -1.87 -15.59
N PHE A 183 5.79 -2.44 -16.79
CA PHE A 183 4.60 -3.05 -17.39
C PHE A 183 4.64 -4.56 -17.22
N MET A 184 3.72 -5.09 -16.41
CA MET A 184 3.58 -6.52 -16.12
C MET A 184 2.24 -7.01 -16.66
N ILE A 185 2.23 -8.12 -17.38
CA ILE A 185 1.00 -8.64 -17.99
C ILE A 185 0.90 -10.18 -17.90
N ASP A 186 -0.22 -10.67 -17.34
CA ASP A 186 -0.52 -12.09 -17.19
C ASP A 186 -1.70 -12.50 -18.07
N THR A 187 -1.38 -13.13 -19.21
CA THR A 187 -2.33 -13.60 -20.23
C THR A 187 -1.65 -14.60 -21.18
N CYS A 188 -2.41 -15.37 -21.94
CA CYS A 188 -1.87 -16.12 -23.07
C CYS A 188 -1.16 -15.18 -24.07
N GLN A 189 0.01 -15.59 -24.55
CA GLN A 189 0.89 -14.85 -25.45
C GLN A 189 1.23 -13.43 -24.97
N ALA A 190 1.29 -13.22 -23.66
CA ALA A 190 1.60 -11.95 -23.01
C ALA A 190 2.82 -11.21 -23.59
N ASN A 191 3.87 -11.93 -23.99
CA ASN A 191 5.11 -11.31 -24.48
C ASN A 191 4.92 -10.51 -25.78
N THR A 192 3.86 -10.81 -26.53
CA THR A 192 3.50 -10.09 -27.76
C THR A 192 2.93 -8.69 -27.47
N MET A 193 2.33 -8.48 -26.29
CA MET A 193 1.66 -7.22 -25.92
C MET A 193 2.62 -6.03 -25.80
N TYR A 194 3.86 -6.28 -25.38
CA TYR A 194 4.87 -5.23 -25.29
C TYR A 194 5.82 -5.18 -26.48
N SER A 195 5.66 -6.04 -27.50
CA SER A 195 6.55 -6.09 -28.67
C SER A 195 6.51 -4.83 -29.53
N ARG A 196 5.40 -4.10 -29.48
CA ARG A 196 5.16 -2.85 -30.24
C ARG A 196 5.51 -1.59 -29.46
N LEU A 197 5.89 -1.68 -28.19
CA LEU A 197 6.30 -0.50 -27.42
C LEU A 197 7.57 0.11 -28.02
N TYR A 198 7.61 1.43 -28.09
CA TYR A 198 8.74 2.18 -28.67
C TYR A 198 9.14 3.42 -27.85
N SER A 199 8.36 3.77 -26.83
CA SER A 199 8.67 4.87 -25.90
C SER A 199 9.75 4.45 -24.91
N PRO A 200 10.66 5.35 -24.53
CA PRO A 200 11.77 5.02 -23.66
C PRO A 200 11.33 4.78 -22.20
N ASN A 201 12.25 4.25 -21.40
CA ASN A 201 12.12 4.04 -19.96
C ASN A 201 10.98 3.09 -19.57
N ILE A 202 10.73 2.06 -20.38
CA ILE A 202 9.76 1.01 -20.08
C ILE A 202 10.48 -0.34 -19.88
N ILE A 203 10.29 -0.94 -18.71
CA ILE A 203 10.60 -2.34 -18.44
C ILE A 203 9.30 -3.11 -18.64
N ALA A 204 9.30 -4.14 -19.47
CA ALA A 204 8.11 -4.97 -19.67
C ALA A 204 8.39 -6.44 -19.37
N THR A 205 7.40 -7.12 -18.81
CA THR A 205 7.44 -8.57 -18.58
C THR A 205 6.07 -9.19 -18.79
N GLY A 206 6.05 -10.41 -19.31
CA GLY A 206 4.84 -11.14 -19.62
C GLY A 206 4.92 -12.60 -19.18
N SER A 207 3.77 -13.23 -18.99
CA SER A 207 3.65 -14.60 -18.50
C SER A 207 4.05 -15.69 -19.51
N SER A 208 3.94 -15.45 -20.82
CA SER A 208 4.07 -16.50 -21.84
C SER A 208 4.48 -15.98 -23.22
N GLU A 209 5.25 -16.76 -23.97
CA GLU A 209 5.71 -16.44 -25.32
C GLU A 209 4.62 -16.55 -26.40
N LEU A 210 4.95 -16.11 -27.62
CA LEU A 210 4.12 -16.37 -28.79
C LEU A 210 3.86 -17.87 -28.92
N ASP A 211 2.63 -18.24 -29.28
CA ASP A 211 2.16 -19.62 -29.37
C ASP A 211 2.08 -20.40 -28.03
N GLU A 212 2.28 -19.75 -26.88
CA GLU A 212 2.09 -20.34 -25.55
C GLU A 212 0.81 -19.82 -24.85
N SER A 213 0.26 -20.67 -23.98
CA SER A 213 -0.80 -20.29 -23.04
C SER A 213 -0.21 -19.83 -21.70
N SER A 214 -0.95 -18.99 -20.96
CA SER A 214 -0.74 -18.79 -19.52
C SER A 214 -1.64 -19.75 -18.74
N TYR A 215 -1.21 -20.17 -17.55
CA TYR A 215 -1.84 -21.25 -16.80
C TYR A 215 -2.24 -20.83 -15.40
N SER A 216 -3.38 -21.36 -14.94
CA SER A 216 -3.80 -21.26 -13.55
C SER A 216 -2.95 -22.14 -12.61
N HIS A 217 -2.82 -21.74 -11.34
CA HIS A 217 -2.09 -22.50 -10.33
C HIS A 217 -3.01 -23.28 -9.36
N HIS A 218 -3.66 -22.57 -8.43
CA HIS A 218 -4.49 -23.17 -7.39
C HIS A 218 -5.95 -23.28 -7.84
N ALA A 219 -6.60 -24.39 -7.51
CA ALA A 219 -8.04 -24.55 -7.56
C ALA A 219 -8.57 -24.73 -6.14
N ASP A 220 -9.67 -24.06 -5.81
CA ASP A 220 -10.38 -24.22 -4.55
C ASP A 220 -11.70 -24.94 -4.83
N ASN A 221 -11.95 -26.06 -4.13
CA ASN A 221 -13.15 -26.87 -4.32
C ASN A 221 -14.41 -26.20 -3.78
N ASP A 222 -14.29 -25.37 -2.74
CA ASP A 222 -15.42 -24.64 -2.15
C ASP A 222 -15.81 -23.45 -3.04
N VAL A 223 -14.84 -22.79 -3.67
CA VAL A 223 -15.07 -21.73 -4.67
C VAL A 223 -15.47 -22.33 -6.05
N GLY A 224 -14.99 -23.54 -6.33
CA GLY A 224 -15.30 -24.33 -7.52
C GLY A 224 -14.54 -23.94 -8.79
N VAL A 225 -13.52 -23.08 -8.68
CA VAL A 225 -12.73 -22.56 -9.82
C VAL A 225 -11.27 -22.36 -9.42
N ALA A 226 -10.43 -22.07 -10.41
CA ALA A 226 -9.07 -21.61 -10.15
C ALA A 226 -9.06 -20.22 -9.48
N VAL A 227 -8.20 -20.04 -8.49
CA VAL A 227 -8.16 -18.86 -7.62
C VAL A 227 -6.95 -17.95 -7.84
N ILE A 228 -5.93 -18.39 -8.57
CA ILE A 228 -4.76 -17.57 -8.93
C ILE A 228 -4.05 -18.15 -10.17
N ASP A 229 -3.39 -17.30 -10.96
CA ASP A 229 -2.53 -17.72 -12.06
C ASP A 229 -1.07 -17.94 -11.66
N ARG A 230 -0.36 -18.81 -12.39
CA ARG A 230 1.00 -19.26 -12.04
C ARG A 230 2.01 -18.12 -12.05
N TYR A 231 2.05 -17.37 -13.14
CA TYR A 231 2.97 -16.24 -13.28
C TYR A 231 2.77 -15.25 -12.13
N THR A 232 1.54 -14.86 -11.85
CA THR A 232 1.21 -13.96 -10.75
C THR A 232 1.56 -14.56 -9.38
N TYR A 233 1.27 -15.84 -9.15
CA TYR A 233 1.61 -16.54 -7.91
C TYR A 233 3.12 -16.50 -7.61
N TYR A 234 3.97 -16.82 -8.59
CA TYR A 234 5.42 -16.82 -8.36
C TYR A 234 6.03 -15.41 -8.24
N ASN A 235 5.44 -14.41 -8.91
CA ASN A 235 5.79 -13.01 -8.64
C ASN A 235 5.45 -12.63 -7.19
N LEU A 236 4.26 -12.98 -6.71
CA LEU A 236 3.84 -12.72 -5.33
C LEU A 236 4.71 -13.49 -4.32
N GLU A 237 5.06 -14.75 -4.58
CA GLU A 237 5.97 -15.54 -3.75
C GLU A 237 7.32 -14.83 -3.57
N PHE A 238 7.88 -14.29 -4.66
CA PHE A 238 9.12 -13.50 -4.59
C PHE A 238 8.91 -12.21 -3.79
N LEU A 239 7.87 -11.44 -4.10
CA LEU A 239 7.58 -10.16 -3.44
C LEU A 239 7.31 -10.33 -1.94
N GLU A 240 6.62 -11.37 -1.52
CA GLU A 240 6.32 -11.66 -0.12
C GLU A 240 7.53 -12.20 0.65
N SER A 241 8.34 -13.05 0.03
CA SER A 241 9.49 -13.67 0.70
C SER A 241 10.72 -12.76 0.74
N GLN A 242 11.00 -12.03 -0.35
CA GLN A 242 12.22 -11.24 -0.54
C GLN A 242 12.03 -9.73 -0.35
N VAL A 243 10.82 -9.19 -0.55
CA VAL A 243 10.52 -7.74 -0.49
C VAL A 243 9.54 -7.44 0.65
N ARG A 244 10.02 -7.67 1.87
CA ARG A 244 9.18 -7.58 3.09
C ARG A 244 8.88 -6.16 3.52
N ASP A 245 9.80 -5.23 3.26
CA ASP A 245 9.69 -3.83 3.63
C ASP A 245 10.43 -2.92 2.64
N MET A 246 10.31 -1.61 2.85
CA MET A 246 10.86 -0.56 1.97
C MET A 246 12.40 -0.54 1.90
N ASN A 247 13.09 -1.14 2.88
CA ASN A 247 14.56 -1.14 2.89
C ASN A 247 15.13 -2.23 1.98
N SER A 248 14.27 -3.08 1.41
CA SER A 248 14.68 -4.14 0.48
C SER A 248 15.47 -3.56 -0.69
N GLN A 249 16.66 -4.09 -0.91
CA GLN A 249 17.53 -3.76 -2.05
C GLN A 249 17.35 -4.74 -3.21
N LYS A 250 16.23 -5.47 -3.22
CA LYS A 250 15.94 -6.43 -4.28
C LYS A 250 15.61 -5.71 -5.57
N THR A 251 16.28 -6.14 -6.62
CA THR A 251 16.18 -5.54 -7.94
C THR A 251 15.12 -6.23 -8.80
N VAL A 252 14.64 -5.50 -9.80
CA VAL A 252 13.76 -6.04 -10.84
C VAL A 252 14.47 -7.18 -11.61
N GLY A 253 15.79 -7.09 -11.79
CA GLY A 253 16.59 -8.17 -12.35
C GLY A 253 16.53 -9.47 -11.53
N GLU A 254 16.63 -9.38 -10.21
CA GLU A 254 16.52 -10.56 -9.33
C GLU A 254 15.12 -11.19 -9.33
N LEU A 255 14.07 -10.36 -9.47
CA LEU A 255 12.71 -10.88 -9.69
C LEU A 255 12.65 -11.69 -10.98
N PHE A 256 13.19 -11.17 -12.07
CA PHE A 256 13.18 -11.84 -13.37
C PHE A 256 14.05 -13.10 -13.41
N ASP A 257 15.15 -13.12 -12.66
CA ASP A 257 15.99 -14.31 -12.50
C ASP A 257 15.30 -15.41 -11.68
N SER A 258 14.22 -15.09 -10.97
CA SER A 258 13.41 -16.08 -10.24
C SER A 258 12.39 -16.82 -11.13
N TYR A 259 12.22 -16.37 -12.38
CA TYR A 259 11.29 -17.01 -13.31
C TYR A 259 11.82 -18.36 -13.76
N ASP A 260 10.94 -19.35 -13.69
CA ASP A 260 11.28 -20.75 -13.90
C ASP A 260 10.14 -21.43 -14.66
N PHE A 261 10.49 -22.09 -15.77
CA PHE A 261 9.52 -22.74 -16.65
C PHE A 261 8.79 -23.90 -15.95
N ASP A 262 9.48 -24.70 -15.13
CA ASP A 262 8.89 -25.84 -14.43
C ASP A 262 7.88 -25.38 -13.37
N LYS A 263 8.04 -24.17 -12.85
CA LYS A 263 7.08 -23.51 -11.95
C LYS A 263 5.91 -22.88 -12.72
N ILE A 264 6.22 -21.97 -13.64
CA ILE A 264 5.25 -21.10 -14.33
C ILE A 264 4.46 -21.88 -15.40
N HIS A 265 5.07 -22.91 -15.99
CA HIS A 265 4.57 -23.71 -17.13
C HIS A 265 4.47 -22.93 -18.45
N SER A 266 5.12 -21.77 -18.54
CA SER A 266 5.26 -20.98 -19.77
C SER A 266 6.53 -20.13 -19.68
N ASN A 267 7.03 -19.68 -20.83
CA ASN A 267 8.22 -18.84 -20.93
C ASN A 267 7.85 -17.39 -20.59
N ALA A 268 8.09 -17.01 -19.33
CA ALA A 268 7.95 -15.62 -18.91
C ALA A 268 9.00 -14.74 -19.62
N GLY A 269 8.53 -13.73 -20.35
CA GLY A 269 9.38 -12.84 -21.12
C GLY A 269 9.71 -11.57 -20.38
N VAL A 270 10.79 -10.93 -20.83
CA VAL A 270 11.27 -9.64 -20.32
C VAL A 270 11.82 -8.80 -21.46
N ARG A 271 11.60 -7.48 -21.41
CA ARG A 271 12.06 -6.52 -22.42
C ARG A 271 12.64 -5.28 -21.75
N TYR A 272 13.82 -4.84 -22.21
CA TYR A 272 14.60 -3.75 -21.61
C TYR A 272 15.26 -2.81 -22.63
N ASP A 273 15.13 -3.06 -23.94
CA ASP A 273 15.79 -2.28 -25.00
C ASP A 273 15.31 -0.83 -25.07
N LEU A 274 14.19 -0.52 -24.43
CA LEU A 274 13.64 0.84 -24.31
C LEU A 274 14.31 1.66 -23.20
N PHE A 275 15.16 1.06 -22.38
CA PHE A 275 15.97 1.79 -21.40
C PHE A 275 17.28 2.30 -22.03
N PRO A 276 17.62 3.60 -21.89
CA PRO A 276 18.89 4.14 -22.41
C PRO A 276 20.14 3.43 -21.86
N GLU A 277 20.07 2.97 -20.61
CA GLU A 277 21.11 2.20 -19.92
C GLU A 277 21.13 0.71 -20.29
N GLY A 278 20.23 0.28 -21.20
CA GLY A 278 20.05 -1.09 -21.63
C GLY A 278 19.64 -2.04 -20.51
N ALA A 279 19.93 -3.33 -20.70
CA ALA A 279 19.54 -4.38 -19.76
C ALA A 279 20.18 -4.21 -18.37
N ALA A 280 21.42 -3.73 -18.28
CA ALA A 280 22.11 -3.57 -17.00
C ALA A 280 21.44 -2.50 -16.13
N GLY A 281 21.11 -1.34 -16.71
CA GLY A 281 20.41 -0.28 -15.98
C GLY A 281 18.99 -0.68 -15.59
N ALA A 282 18.21 -1.21 -16.54
CA ALA A 282 16.84 -1.65 -16.27
C ALA A 282 16.77 -2.72 -15.17
N ARG A 283 17.66 -3.72 -15.22
CA ARG A 283 17.69 -4.80 -14.22
C ARG A 283 18.20 -4.34 -12.86
N SER A 284 18.93 -3.23 -12.78
CA SER A 284 19.43 -2.68 -11.50
C SER A 284 18.39 -1.89 -10.71
N ARG A 285 17.26 -1.50 -11.34
CA ARG A 285 16.18 -0.78 -10.66
C ARG A 285 15.61 -1.60 -9.51
N LEU A 286 15.31 -0.94 -8.38
CA LEU A 286 14.76 -1.63 -7.23
C LEU A 286 13.29 -1.94 -7.46
N ILE A 287 12.81 -3.04 -6.89
CA ILE A 287 11.37 -3.35 -6.91
C ILE A 287 10.60 -2.26 -6.16
N THR A 288 11.18 -1.70 -5.10
CA THR A 288 10.60 -0.58 -4.33
C THR A 288 10.44 0.69 -5.17
N ASP A 289 11.16 0.84 -6.29
CA ASP A 289 11.01 1.97 -7.21
C ASP A 289 9.68 1.92 -7.98
N PHE A 290 8.97 0.79 -7.95
CA PHE A 290 7.65 0.63 -8.59
C PHE A 290 6.55 0.20 -7.61
N PHE A 291 6.89 -0.61 -6.60
CA PHE A 291 5.92 -1.14 -5.63
C PHE A 291 5.89 -0.38 -4.29
N GLY A 292 6.93 0.40 -3.99
CA GLY A 292 7.10 1.08 -2.71
C GLY A 292 6.57 2.50 -2.67
N ASN A 293 6.27 3.03 -1.50
CA ASN A 293 6.00 4.45 -1.32
C ASN A 293 7.28 5.27 -1.18
N ILE A 294 7.26 6.47 -1.75
CA ILE A 294 8.27 7.50 -1.51
C ILE A 294 7.68 8.48 -0.51
N GLN A 295 7.91 8.23 0.78
CA GLN A 295 7.58 9.20 1.82
C GLN A 295 8.64 10.30 1.82
N LYS A 296 8.28 11.52 1.39
CA LYS A 296 9.07 12.69 1.77
C LYS A 296 8.87 12.92 3.26
N VAL A 297 9.76 12.38 4.09
CA VAL A 297 9.81 12.73 5.50
C VAL A 297 10.37 14.16 5.58
N GLU A 298 9.50 15.16 5.60
CA GLU A 298 9.87 16.48 6.12
C GLU A 298 10.09 16.32 7.63
N VAL A 299 11.35 16.20 8.03
CA VAL A 299 11.74 16.23 9.45
C VAL A 299 11.56 17.68 9.91
N ASP A 300 10.39 17.99 10.47
CA ASP A 300 10.12 19.31 11.04
C ASP A 300 10.87 19.46 12.37
N ARG A 301 12.17 19.80 12.27
CA ARG A 301 13.10 19.96 13.40
C ARG A 301 12.62 20.95 14.47
N ALA A 302 11.63 21.79 14.16
CA ALA A 302 11.04 22.71 15.10
C ALA A 302 10.19 21.99 16.17
N GLN A 303 9.51 20.89 15.82
CA GLN A 303 8.70 20.12 16.79
C GLN A 303 9.57 19.28 17.72
N ASP A 304 10.70 18.75 17.24
CA ASP A 304 11.63 17.97 18.07
C ASP A 304 12.20 18.79 19.23
N GLN A 305 12.50 20.08 19.02
CA GLN A 305 13.00 20.96 20.07
C GLN A 305 11.95 21.21 21.16
N VAL A 306 10.68 21.38 20.78
CA VAL A 306 9.57 21.57 21.73
C VAL A 306 9.33 20.28 22.51
N LEU A 307 9.41 19.12 21.85
CA LEU A 307 9.22 17.82 22.51
C LEU A 307 10.35 17.51 23.50
N GLU A 308 11.60 17.84 23.16
CA GLU A 308 12.74 17.71 24.06
C GLU A 308 12.62 18.64 25.28
N GLU A 309 12.19 19.88 25.08
CA GLU A 309 11.93 20.83 26.18
C GLU A 309 10.83 20.33 27.13
N ASP A 310 9.74 19.79 26.59
CA ASP A 310 8.64 19.22 27.36
C ASP A 310 9.06 17.95 28.14
N LEU A 311 9.85 17.06 27.52
CA LEU A 311 10.40 15.87 28.18
C LEU A 311 11.34 16.24 29.33
N VAL A 312 12.16 17.27 29.15
CA VAL A 312 13.01 17.81 30.22
C VAL A 312 12.15 18.42 31.34
N GLY A 313 11.08 19.16 31.01
CA GLY A 313 10.12 19.70 31.97
C GLY A 313 9.42 18.63 32.80
N LEU A 314 8.98 17.55 32.16
CA LEU A 314 8.39 16.37 32.80
C LEU A 314 9.38 15.68 33.72
N SER A 315 10.64 15.51 33.30
CA SER A 315 11.67 14.86 34.14
C SER A 315 11.94 15.62 35.44
N LYS A 316 11.98 16.96 35.38
CA LYS A 316 12.13 17.83 36.55
C LYS A 316 10.93 17.75 37.48
N THR A 317 9.73 17.70 36.91
CA THR A 317 8.48 17.58 37.67
C THR A 317 8.42 16.25 38.42
N ILE A 318 8.79 15.15 37.76
CA ILE A 318 8.86 13.81 38.39
C ILE A 318 9.89 13.80 39.53
N ALA A 319 11.07 14.40 39.34
CA ALA A 319 12.09 14.49 40.38
C ALA A 319 11.60 15.28 41.61
N LEU A 320 10.88 16.38 41.39
CA LEU A 320 10.33 17.22 42.44
C LEU A 320 9.22 16.49 43.23
N LEU A 321 8.33 15.77 42.54
CA LEU A 321 7.30 14.96 43.17
C LEU A 321 7.92 13.84 44.04
N ARG A 322 8.96 13.16 43.54
CA ARG A 322 9.68 12.14 44.33
C ARG A 322 10.36 12.72 45.57
N ALA A 323 10.93 13.93 45.47
CA ALA A 323 11.52 14.60 46.64
C ALA A 323 10.46 14.96 47.69
N LYS A 324 9.29 15.45 47.25
CA LYS A 324 8.17 15.78 48.12
C LYS A 324 7.56 14.54 48.78
N GLU A 325 7.47 13.42 48.07
CA GLU A 325 7.07 12.13 48.65
C GLU A 325 8.06 11.65 49.71
N ALA A 326 9.37 11.76 49.45
CA ALA A 326 10.41 11.39 50.42
C ALA A 326 10.35 12.24 51.70
N GLU A 327 10.10 13.55 51.56
CA GLU A 327 9.94 14.47 52.69
C GLU A 327 8.67 14.14 53.50
N GLN A 328 7.55 13.82 52.83
CA GLN A 328 6.32 13.39 53.49
C GLN A 328 6.50 12.04 54.22
N LEU A 329 7.26 11.10 53.63
CA LEU A 329 7.60 9.83 54.28
C LEU A 329 8.51 10.03 55.49
N ALA A 330 9.47 10.95 55.41
CA ALA A 330 10.34 11.31 56.53
C ALA A 330 9.54 11.98 57.66
N ALA A 331 8.62 12.88 57.34
CA ALA A 331 7.74 13.53 58.31
C ALA A 331 6.78 12.53 58.99
N ARG A 332 6.26 11.54 58.26
CA ARG A 332 5.46 10.44 58.83
C ARG A 332 6.29 9.57 59.78
N ARG A 333 7.52 9.21 59.40
CA ARG A 333 8.44 8.45 60.26
C ARG A 333 8.84 9.22 61.53
N ALA A 334 8.96 10.54 61.47
CA ALA A 334 9.24 11.39 62.63
C ALA A 334 8.05 11.52 63.59
N ASN A 335 6.82 11.41 63.08
CA ASN A 335 5.61 11.38 63.92
C ASN A 335 5.43 10.01 64.61
N ASP A 336 5.78 8.91 63.95
CA ASP A 336 5.71 7.57 64.53
C ASP A 336 6.78 7.34 65.62
N SER A 337 7.92 8.04 65.55
CA SER A 337 8.98 7.98 66.57
C SER A 337 8.74 8.89 67.79
N ALA A 338 7.71 9.74 67.77
CA ALA A 338 7.27 10.52 68.93
C ALA A 338 6.28 9.76 69.84
N ALA A 339 5.89 8.54 69.46
CA ALA A 339 4.97 7.69 70.22
C ALA A 339 5.57 6.30 70.53
N SER A 340 6.60 6.25 71.39
CA SER A 340 6.74 5.15 72.38
C SER A 340 7.96 5.31 73.31
N ALA A 341 7.70 5.21 74.62
CA ALA A 341 8.65 4.81 75.65
C ALA A 341 7.93 3.79 76.59
N PRO A 342 8.66 2.88 77.28
CA PRO A 342 8.32 1.46 77.25
C PRO A 342 7.81 0.87 78.59
N ALA A 343 7.09 -0.24 78.50
CA ALA A 343 6.96 -1.31 79.50
C ALA A 343 6.58 -2.59 78.70
N GLY A 344 7.06 -3.81 78.91
CA GLY A 344 7.75 -4.46 80.02
C GLY A 344 7.31 -5.94 80.02
N SER A 345 8.15 -6.81 79.44
CA SER A 345 8.33 -8.27 79.64
C SER A 345 7.25 -9.36 79.35
N VAL A 346 7.51 -10.15 78.28
CA VAL A 346 7.70 -11.65 78.17
C VAL A 346 6.50 -12.62 78.41
N PRO A 347 6.31 -13.79 77.70
CA PRO A 347 6.71 -14.23 76.34
C PRO A 347 5.64 -15.03 75.49
N THR A 348 5.94 -15.13 74.18
CA THR A 348 5.79 -16.23 73.18
C THR A 348 4.56 -17.16 73.04
N ASN A 349 4.15 -17.23 71.76
CA ASN A 349 3.70 -18.37 70.93
C ASN A 349 2.19 -18.64 70.69
N ASP A 350 1.77 -18.16 69.52
CA ASP A 350 1.26 -18.93 68.37
C ASP A 350 -0.22 -19.40 68.27
N VAL A 351 -0.89 -18.67 67.37
CA VAL A 351 -1.56 -19.14 66.12
C VAL A 351 -3.07 -19.43 66.12
N ALA A 352 -3.68 -18.84 65.07
CA ALA A 352 -4.96 -19.09 64.40
C ALA A 352 -6.22 -18.62 65.14
N GLY A 353 -7.09 -17.78 64.58
CA GLY A 353 -7.25 -17.26 63.23
C GLY A 353 -8.72 -16.82 63.07
N ILE A 354 -8.98 -15.83 62.21
CA ILE A 354 -10.17 -15.62 61.36
C ILE A 354 -10.39 -14.11 61.08
N ALA A 355 -9.98 -13.77 59.85
CA ALA A 355 -10.43 -12.76 58.89
C ALA A 355 -11.38 -11.61 59.30
N ARG A 356 -11.00 -10.38 58.92
CA ARG A 356 -11.93 -9.44 58.25
C ARG A 356 -11.26 -8.39 57.36
N LYS A 357 -11.66 -8.43 56.08
CA LYS A 357 -11.81 -7.38 55.06
C LYS A 357 -10.60 -6.49 54.69
N VAL A 358 -9.93 -6.92 53.62
CA VAL A 358 -9.25 -6.08 52.64
C VAL A 358 -10.26 -5.07 52.05
N GLN A 359 -9.95 -3.78 52.12
CA GLN A 359 -10.58 -2.77 51.26
C GLN A 359 -9.85 -2.82 49.92
N GLY A 360 -10.53 -3.40 48.93
CA GLY A 360 -10.00 -3.67 47.60
C GLY A 360 -9.71 -2.39 46.81
N ALA A 361 -8.77 -2.52 45.89
CA ALA A 361 -8.49 -1.56 44.83
C ALA A 361 -9.78 -1.22 44.08
N THR A 362 -10.04 0.08 43.92
CA THR A 362 -11.13 0.55 43.05
C THR A 362 -10.74 0.25 41.62
N ALA A 363 -11.48 -0.66 40.98
CA ALA A 363 -11.46 -0.82 39.53
C ALA A 363 -11.81 0.53 38.87
N LEU A 364 -11.21 0.81 37.71
CA LEU A 364 -11.67 1.85 36.80
C LEU A 364 -13.09 1.52 36.37
N THR A 365 -14.07 1.98 37.14
CA THR A 365 -15.48 1.89 36.79
C THR A 365 -15.82 2.98 35.80
N THR A 366 -16.76 2.60 34.93
CA THR A 366 -17.46 3.36 33.90
C THR A 366 -18.20 4.58 34.44
N GLU A 367 -17.50 5.56 34.99
CA GLU A 367 -18.06 6.88 35.27
C GLU A 367 -17.83 7.81 34.07
N ASN A 368 -18.83 7.81 33.18
CA ASN A 368 -19.29 8.95 32.35
C ASN A 368 -20.11 8.51 31.12
N TRP A 369 -20.70 7.32 31.13
CA TRP A 369 -21.59 6.87 30.05
C TRP A 369 -22.86 7.72 29.94
N PHE A 370 -23.49 8.05 31.07
CA PHE A 370 -24.73 8.85 31.08
C PHE A 370 -24.47 10.32 30.72
N THR A 371 -23.35 10.89 31.15
CA THR A 371 -22.90 12.24 30.80
C THR A 371 -22.58 12.36 29.31
N ARG A 372 -21.93 11.35 28.71
CA ARG A 372 -21.69 11.32 27.26
C ARG A 372 -22.97 11.17 26.44
N LYS A 373 -23.93 10.36 26.91
CA LYS A 373 -25.27 10.27 26.27
C LYS A 373 -26.08 11.55 26.44
N ALA A 374 -26.01 12.22 27.59
CA ALA A 374 -26.70 13.48 27.81
C ALA A 374 -26.14 14.57 26.88
N VAL A 375 -24.81 14.68 26.76
CA VAL A 375 -24.15 15.61 25.84
C VAL A 375 -24.48 15.31 24.37
N GLY A 376 -24.46 14.02 23.98
CA GLY A 376 -24.84 13.59 22.63
C GLY A 376 -26.32 13.84 22.30
N ALA A 377 -27.22 13.63 23.26
CA ALA A 377 -28.64 13.91 23.10
C ALA A 377 -28.91 15.42 23.00
N THR A 378 -28.23 16.26 23.78
CA THR A 378 -28.35 17.72 23.66
C THR A 378 -27.81 18.24 22.33
N ALA A 379 -26.74 17.64 21.79
CA ALA A 379 -26.21 18.01 20.48
C ALA A 379 -27.19 17.65 19.34
N LEU A 380 -27.81 16.47 19.40
CA LEU A 380 -28.82 16.04 18.41
C LEU A 380 -30.07 16.91 18.44
N VAL A 381 -30.56 17.29 19.63
CA VAL A 381 -31.70 18.21 19.76
C VAL A 381 -31.35 19.59 19.20
N GLY A 382 -30.12 20.07 19.42
CA GLY A 382 -29.60 21.31 18.82
C GLY A 382 -29.58 21.28 17.29
N CYS A 383 -29.10 20.19 16.70
CA CYS A 383 -29.07 20.03 15.24
C CYS A 383 -30.47 19.95 14.62
N VAL A 384 -31.41 19.26 15.26
CA VAL A 384 -32.81 19.18 14.80
C VAL A 384 -33.51 20.54 14.92
N ALA A 385 -33.25 21.29 15.99
CA ALA A 385 -33.77 22.64 16.14
C ALA A 385 -33.21 23.61 15.09
N LEU A 386 -31.91 23.53 14.78
CA LEU A 386 -31.27 24.32 13.73
C LEU A 386 -31.80 23.95 12.33
N TRP A 387 -32.02 22.67 12.05
CA TRP A 387 -32.61 22.21 10.79
C TRP A 387 -34.07 22.67 10.65
N GLY A 388 -34.85 22.58 11.73
CA GLY A 388 -36.24 23.07 11.76
C GLY A 388 -36.35 24.60 11.61
N LEU A 389 -35.45 25.36 12.23
CA LEU A 389 -35.38 26.82 12.05
C LEU A 389 -34.96 27.20 10.64
N GLY A 390 -34.01 26.48 10.04
CA GLY A 390 -33.63 26.65 8.64
C GLY A 390 -34.79 26.40 7.68
N ALA A 391 -35.56 25.34 7.91
CA ALA A 391 -36.73 25.00 7.09
C ALA A 391 -37.90 26.00 7.23
N ILE A 392 -37.97 26.77 8.32
CA ILE A 392 -38.98 27.83 8.53
C ILE A 392 -38.52 29.16 7.92
N LEU A 393 -37.21 29.40 7.82
CA LEU A 393 -36.62 30.59 7.19
C LEU A 393 -36.53 30.52 5.65
N GLU A 394 -36.75 29.33 5.06
CA GLU A 394 -36.85 29.11 3.60
C GLU A 394 -38.29 29.14 3.05
N LYS A 395 -39.26 29.62 3.83
CA LYS A 395 -40.57 30.09 3.35
C LYS A 395 -40.68 31.60 3.50
#